data_AF-A0AAU5B0E4-F1
#
_entry.id   AF-A0AAU5B0E4-F1
#
_cell.length_a   1.000
_cell.length_b   1.000
_cell.length_c   1.000
_cell.angle_alpha   90.00
_cell.angle_beta   90.00
_cell.angle_gamma   90.00
#
_symmetry.space_group_name_H-M   'P 1'
#
loop_
_entity.id
_entity.type
_entity.pdbx_description
1 polymer ?
#
loop_
_entity_poly.entity_id
_entity_poly.type
_entity_poly.pdbx_seq_one_letter_code
_entity_poly.pdbx_strand_id
1 'polypeptide(L)'
;MTRSLQDVTYRRPSVLESAADGRRLGLETSRGATPSGVTDHPRFFAGFLTSPQVASAALLAVADVAATRYYQRQLAASLDPVVTAGGDRLRFESFSGCGGVYARLDVLAPGLDGDEVGHGTTNVDVNNPLREALSRIGTDDPLHLRVGPEELAVTTLDGPVVEKKVPLPDRWLRGFAEAQVIAAGFDLRAELPAAEAVRFLRSLPKSGARGTTSGPRWVVPAGRGLRPTTRPVPGAVCLPGPERLIALQRVLRHATALRIYGPSVIGASATAGAWEAVLPGMRLTLTLSPDASRGFSGEGGVLDALAADEAGEDAELISVLLAWEPRIDVADMAASSGLTPERVRAALTRLGTSGRVGYDTAEAAYFHRELPYDAQRVERHNPRLRSARALVAAGAVTLEGALGTVTAEDGHVHRVRDEAGVLSCSCVWWAKYRGGRGPCKHALAVRMVRRGAAAEQNTKQDTTQDMVRVDGGVR
;
A
#
# COMPACT_ATOMS: atom_id res chain seq x y z
N MET A 1 7.32 50.85 8.43
CA MET A 1 7.71 49.46 8.09
C MET A 1 6.59 48.86 7.25
N THR A 2 6.81 48.86 5.94
CA THR A 2 5.88 48.43 4.90
C THR A 2 5.71 46.92 4.95
N ARG A 3 4.48 46.47 5.22
CA ARG A 3 4.06 45.08 4.99
C ARG A 3 4.19 44.80 3.49
N SER A 4 5.10 43.91 3.12
CA SER A 4 5.10 43.29 1.79
C SER A 4 3.82 42.49 1.66
N LEU A 5 2.84 43.00 0.92
CA LEU A 5 1.76 42.20 0.35
C LEU A 5 2.43 41.15 -0.53
N GLN A 6 2.44 39.89 -0.10
CA GLN A 6 2.78 38.80 -1.00
C GLN A 6 1.74 38.82 -2.11
N ASP A 7 2.17 39.04 -3.35
CA ASP A 7 1.29 39.00 -4.51
C ASP A 7 0.80 37.55 -4.67
N VAL A 8 -0.47 37.33 -4.37
CA VAL A 8 -1.10 36.01 -4.39
C VAL A 8 -1.87 35.89 -5.69
N THR A 9 -1.29 35.19 -6.67
CA THR A 9 -1.94 34.99 -7.97
C THR A 9 -2.89 33.80 -7.89
N TYR A 10 -4.13 33.98 -8.29
CA TYR A 10 -5.11 32.91 -8.47
C TYR A 10 -5.35 32.74 -9.98
N ARG A 11 -5.32 31.51 -10.49
CA ARG A 11 -5.53 31.24 -11.93
C ARG A 11 -6.96 31.53 -12.39
N ARG A 12 -7.91 31.53 -11.47
CA ARG A 12 -9.31 31.93 -11.67
C ARG A 12 -9.96 32.31 -10.34
N PRO A 13 -11.10 33.03 -10.36
CA PRO A 13 -11.89 33.26 -9.16
C PRO A 13 -12.36 31.94 -8.54
N SER A 14 -12.46 31.89 -7.21
CA SER A 14 -13.25 30.86 -6.54
C SER A 14 -14.72 31.05 -6.91
N VAL A 15 -15.44 29.96 -7.21
CA VAL A 15 -16.81 30.03 -7.73
C VAL A 15 -17.77 29.29 -6.81
N LEU A 16 -18.89 29.93 -6.48
CA LEU A 16 -20.02 29.30 -5.81
C LEU A 16 -21.08 28.99 -6.86
N GLU A 17 -21.28 27.70 -7.17
CA GLU A 17 -22.25 27.24 -8.15
C GLU A 17 -23.47 26.65 -7.46
N SER A 18 -24.66 26.95 -7.97
CA SER A 18 -25.90 26.29 -7.56
C SER A 18 -26.08 25.02 -8.38
N ALA A 19 -26.15 23.87 -7.71
CA ALA A 19 -26.43 22.56 -8.28
C ALA A 19 -27.77 22.02 -7.77
N ALA A 20 -28.30 20.98 -8.40
CA ALA A 20 -29.60 20.38 -8.05
C ALA A 20 -29.66 19.83 -6.60
N ASP A 21 -28.50 19.58 -5.99
CA ASP A 21 -28.31 19.08 -4.63
C ASP A 21 -27.85 20.14 -3.61
N GLY A 22 -27.72 21.41 -4.01
CA GLY A 22 -27.34 22.51 -3.12
C GLY A 22 -26.33 23.49 -3.73
N ARG A 23 -25.61 24.24 -2.88
CA ARG A 23 -24.55 25.17 -3.33
C ARG A 23 -23.19 24.49 -3.19
N ARG A 24 -22.41 24.49 -4.27
CA ARG A 24 -21.04 23.94 -4.32
C ARG A 24 -20.05 25.09 -4.37
N LEU A 25 -19.14 25.14 -3.39
CA LEU A 25 -18.06 26.12 -3.34
C LEU A 25 -16.78 25.51 -3.92
N GLY A 26 -16.34 26.00 -5.07
CA GLY A 26 -15.04 25.71 -5.66
C GLY A 26 -14.01 26.75 -5.23
N LEU A 27 -13.01 26.35 -4.47
CA LEU A 27 -11.91 27.21 -4.02
C LEU A 27 -10.72 27.07 -4.99
N GLU A 28 -10.16 28.19 -5.43
CA GLU A 28 -8.89 28.22 -6.16
C GLU A 28 -7.75 28.39 -5.16
N THR A 29 -6.68 27.59 -5.28
CA THR A 29 -5.47 27.73 -4.46
C THR A 29 -4.41 28.50 -5.22
N SER A 30 -3.65 29.34 -4.51
CA SER A 30 -2.63 30.19 -5.09
C SER A 30 -1.22 29.59 -5.04
N ARG A 31 -0.84 28.98 -3.90
CA ARG A 31 0.50 28.46 -3.62
C ARG A 31 0.46 27.05 -3.03
N GLY A 32 1.50 26.26 -3.28
CA GLY A 32 1.74 25.00 -2.57
C GLY A 32 3.23 24.73 -2.34
N ALA A 33 3.54 23.97 -1.29
CA ALA A 33 4.92 23.60 -0.96
C ALA A 33 5.40 22.46 -1.86
N THR A 34 6.61 22.60 -2.40
CA THR A 34 7.34 21.61 -3.20
C THR A 34 8.74 21.42 -2.60
N PRO A 35 9.49 20.37 -2.97
CA PRO A 35 10.87 20.20 -2.48
C PRO A 35 11.80 21.38 -2.80
N SER A 36 11.50 22.17 -3.84
CA SER A 36 12.25 23.38 -4.23
C SER A 36 11.71 24.69 -3.64
N GLY A 37 10.69 24.63 -2.78
CA GLY A 37 10.10 25.79 -2.12
C GLY A 37 8.61 25.98 -2.39
N VAL A 38 8.08 27.16 -2.06
CA VAL A 38 6.67 27.50 -2.29
C VAL A 38 6.49 27.93 -3.74
N THR A 39 5.69 27.17 -4.48
CA THR A 39 5.43 27.40 -5.91
C THR A 39 3.98 27.84 -6.11
N ASP A 40 3.76 28.81 -6.99
CA ASP A 40 2.41 29.21 -7.39
C ASP A 40 1.78 28.11 -8.27
N HIS A 41 0.62 27.58 -7.86
CA HIS A 41 -0.13 26.51 -8.55
C HIS A 41 0.69 25.25 -8.93
N PRO A 42 1.24 24.51 -7.94
CA PRO A 42 2.04 23.33 -8.24
C PRO A 42 1.23 22.34 -9.08
N ARG A 43 1.81 21.95 -10.21
CA ARG A 43 1.35 20.80 -11.00
C ARG A 43 2.34 19.68 -10.74
N PHE A 44 1.81 18.47 -10.65
CA PHE A 44 2.64 17.29 -10.46
C PHE A 44 3.19 16.79 -11.79
N PHE A 45 2.48 17.00 -12.90
CA PHE A 45 2.95 16.66 -14.24
C PHE A 45 2.11 17.36 -15.31
N ALA A 46 2.72 17.69 -16.44
CA ALA A 46 2.06 18.04 -17.70
C ALA A 46 2.88 17.53 -18.88
N GLY A 47 2.30 16.68 -19.71
CA GLY A 47 3.01 16.10 -20.84
C GLY A 47 2.24 15.01 -21.56
N PHE A 48 2.85 14.44 -22.57
CA PHE A 48 2.35 13.34 -23.37
C PHE A 48 2.81 11.99 -22.82
N LEU A 49 2.02 10.95 -23.09
CA LEU A 49 2.42 9.57 -22.88
C LEU A 49 3.01 9.01 -24.18
N THR A 50 4.20 8.41 -24.10
CA THR A 50 4.93 7.92 -25.30
C THR A 50 4.29 6.69 -25.94
N SER A 51 3.39 6.02 -25.23
CA SER A 51 2.59 4.89 -25.75
C SER A 51 1.11 5.06 -25.37
N PRO A 52 0.38 5.99 -26.03
CA PRO A 52 -0.98 6.40 -25.67
C PRO A 52 -1.97 5.25 -25.50
N GLN A 53 -2.04 4.34 -26.47
CA GLN A 53 -2.95 3.20 -26.41
C GLN A 53 -2.62 2.22 -25.27
N VAL A 54 -1.33 2.01 -25.00
CA VAL A 54 -0.87 1.12 -23.92
C VAL A 54 -1.22 1.73 -22.57
N ALA A 55 -0.93 3.02 -22.40
CA ALA A 55 -1.23 3.75 -21.18
C ALA A 55 -2.73 3.80 -20.91
N SER A 56 -3.54 4.06 -21.93
CA SER A 56 -5.00 4.07 -21.82
C SER A 56 -5.55 2.71 -21.39
N ALA A 57 -5.04 1.62 -21.99
CA ALA A 57 -5.40 0.26 -21.60
C ALA A 57 -4.99 -0.06 -20.15
N ALA A 58 -3.83 0.42 -19.70
CA ALA A 58 -3.35 0.20 -18.35
C ALA A 58 -4.11 1.04 -17.30
N LEU A 59 -4.40 2.32 -17.58
CA LEU A 59 -5.22 3.18 -16.73
C LEU A 59 -6.63 2.61 -16.57
N LEU A 60 -7.23 2.16 -17.67
CA LEU A 60 -8.52 1.49 -17.63
C LEU A 60 -8.46 0.17 -16.84
N ALA A 61 -7.34 -0.56 -16.85
CA ALA A 61 -7.19 -1.75 -16.01
C ALA A 61 -7.15 -1.41 -14.51
N VAL A 62 -6.47 -0.33 -14.11
CA VAL A 62 -6.49 0.19 -12.73
C VAL A 62 -7.90 0.61 -12.33
N ALA A 63 -8.62 1.29 -13.23
CA ALA A 63 -10.00 1.71 -13.01
C ALA A 63 -10.98 0.51 -12.96
N ASP A 64 -10.76 -0.53 -13.77
CA ASP A 64 -11.57 -1.76 -13.78
C ASP A 64 -11.41 -2.51 -12.45
N VAL A 65 -10.19 -2.56 -11.89
CA VAL A 65 -9.96 -3.12 -10.55
C VAL A 65 -10.77 -2.34 -9.52
N ALA A 66 -10.71 -1.01 -9.54
CA ALA A 66 -11.42 -0.15 -8.60
C ALA A 66 -12.95 -0.38 -8.61
N ALA A 67 -13.52 -0.56 -9.80
CA ALA A 67 -14.95 -0.83 -10.00
C ALA A 67 -15.36 -2.29 -9.72
N THR A 68 -14.41 -3.22 -9.59
CA THR A 68 -14.71 -4.65 -9.47
C THR A 68 -14.80 -5.11 -8.01
N ARG A 69 -15.80 -5.93 -7.70
CA ARG A 69 -15.86 -6.71 -6.46
C ARG A 69 -15.70 -8.20 -6.76
N TYR A 70 -14.53 -8.77 -6.49
CA TYR A 70 -14.24 -10.17 -6.83
C TYR A 70 -14.93 -11.19 -5.92
N TYR A 71 -15.26 -10.80 -4.70
CA TYR A 71 -15.96 -11.64 -3.72
C TYR A 71 -17.33 -11.05 -3.35
N GLN A 72 -18.37 -11.89 -3.34
CA GLN A 72 -19.78 -11.47 -3.20
C GLN A 72 -20.11 -10.32 -4.16
N ARG A 73 -20.16 -10.63 -5.47
CA ARG A 73 -20.37 -9.68 -6.57
C ARG A 73 -21.66 -8.88 -6.39
N GLN A 74 -21.56 -7.73 -5.74
CA GLN A 74 -22.55 -6.67 -5.71
C GLN A 74 -22.01 -5.50 -6.52
N LEU A 75 -22.88 -4.78 -7.22
CA LEU A 75 -22.51 -3.54 -7.90
C LEU A 75 -22.06 -2.53 -6.84
N ALA A 76 -20.78 -2.15 -6.88
CA ALA A 76 -20.24 -1.11 -6.04
C ALA A 76 -20.29 0.23 -6.79
N ALA A 77 -20.35 1.34 -6.05
CA ALA A 77 -19.95 2.64 -6.58
C ALA A 77 -18.51 2.54 -7.11
N SER A 78 -18.21 3.25 -8.21
CA SER A 78 -16.84 3.46 -8.69
C SER A 78 -15.99 3.94 -7.52
N LEU A 79 -14.76 3.43 -7.42
CA LEU A 79 -13.80 3.86 -6.41
C LEU A 79 -12.65 4.55 -7.12
N ASP A 80 -12.03 5.48 -6.41
CA ASP A 80 -11.24 6.53 -7.03
C ASP A 80 -9.75 6.18 -7.00
N PRO A 81 -9.10 5.97 -8.16
CA PRO A 81 -7.65 5.77 -8.19
C PRO A 81 -6.88 6.93 -7.55
N VAL A 82 -5.81 6.56 -6.84
CA VAL A 82 -4.80 7.49 -6.35
C VAL A 82 -3.76 7.70 -7.45
N VAL A 83 -3.37 8.95 -7.69
CA VAL A 83 -2.28 9.31 -8.60
C VAL A 83 -1.17 9.93 -7.77
N THR A 84 0.03 9.36 -7.82
CA THR A 84 1.23 9.87 -7.14
C THR A 84 2.29 10.23 -8.16
N ALA A 85 2.77 11.46 -8.15
CA ALA A 85 3.98 11.86 -8.85
C ALA A 85 5.17 11.75 -7.90
N GLY A 86 6.18 11.00 -8.32
CA GLY A 86 7.32 10.63 -7.48
C GLY A 86 8.63 11.33 -7.83
N GLY A 87 8.63 12.35 -8.69
CA GLY A 87 9.87 12.96 -9.21
C GLY A 87 10.37 12.33 -10.52
N ASP A 88 10.24 11.02 -10.69
CA ASP A 88 10.75 10.28 -11.86
C ASP A 88 9.67 9.53 -12.65
N ARG A 89 8.45 9.43 -12.09
CA ARG A 89 7.35 8.64 -12.63
C ARG A 89 6.00 9.04 -12.07
N LEU A 90 4.95 8.63 -12.77
CA LEU A 90 3.58 8.69 -12.28
C LEU A 90 3.11 7.30 -11.86
N ARG A 91 2.47 7.21 -10.69
CA ARG A 91 1.91 5.97 -10.14
C ARG A 91 0.41 6.08 -10.00
N PHE A 92 -0.34 5.18 -10.60
CA PHE A 92 -1.80 5.08 -10.46
C PHE A 92 -2.13 3.83 -9.66
N GLU A 93 -2.80 4.01 -8.53
CA GLU A 93 -3.06 2.95 -7.57
C GLU A 93 -4.56 2.79 -7.31
N SER A 94 -5.04 1.56 -7.20
CA SER A 94 -6.42 1.28 -6.80
C SER A 94 -6.57 -0.02 -6.02
N PHE A 95 -7.65 -0.15 -5.25
CA PHE A 95 -8.07 -1.44 -4.69
C PHE A 95 -9.44 -1.85 -5.23
N SER A 96 -9.65 -3.14 -5.35
CA SER A 96 -10.97 -3.68 -5.62
C SER A 96 -11.98 -3.36 -4.52
N GLY A 97 -13.28 -3.42 -4.84
CA GLY A 97 -14.34 -3.14 -3.88
C GLY A 97 -14.40 -4.09 -2.68
N CYS A 98 -13.84 -5.30 -2.79
CA CYS A 98 -13.65 -6.21 -1.65
C CYS A 98 -12.29 -6.04 -0.95
N GLY A 99 -11.43 -5.15 -1.45
CA GLY A 99 -10.08 -4.89 -0.95
C GLY A 99 -9.11 -6.04 -1.18
N GLY A 100 -9.47 -7.02 -2.01
CA GLY A 100 -8.62 -8.19 -2.25
C GLY A 100 -7.53 -7.94 -3.29
N VAL A 101 -7.79 -7.11 -4.30
CA VAL A 101 -6.83 -6.87 -5.39
C VAL A 101 -6.33 -5.44 -5.25
N TYR A 102 -5.03 -5.26 -5.24
CA TYR A 102 -4.36 -3.96 -5.31
C TYR A 102 -3.73 -3.85 -6.71
N ALA A 103 -4.11 -2.82 -7.46
CA ALA A 103 -3.53 -2.50 -8.75
C ALA A 103 -2.58 -1.31 -8.62
N ARG A 104 -1.44 -1.37 -9.28
CA ARG A 104 -0.53 -0.24 -9.47
C ARG A 104 -0.05 -0.19 -10.90
N LEU A 105 -0.24 0.94 -11.56
CA LEU A 105 0.42 1.28 -12.82
C LEU A 105 1.53 2.29 -12.53
N ASP A 106 2.77 1.93 -12.83
CA ASP A 106 3.90 2.85 -12.86
C ASP A 106 4.15 3.27 -14.32
N VAL A 107 4.00 4.55 -14.64
CA VAL A 107 4.43 5.16 -15.90
C VAL A 107 5.82 5.75 -15.66
N LEU A 108 6.83 5.01 -16.09
CA LEU A 108 8.25 5.31 -15.86
C LEU A 108 8.70 6.47 -16.76
N ALA A 109 9.88 7.04 -16.51
CA ALA A 109 10.42 8.13 -17.32
C ALA A 109 10.36 7.89 -18.85
N PRO A 110 10.70 6.70 -19.41
CA PRO A 110 10.54 6.45 -20.85
C PRO A 110 9.10 6.44 -21.37
N GLY A 111 8.12 6.32 -20.47
CA GLY A 111 6.68 6.40 -20.74
C GLY A 111 6.13 7.84 -20.80
N LEU A 112 6.95 8.83 -20.45
CA LEU A 112 6.58 10.23 -20.30
C LEU A 112 7.38 11.10 -21.27
N ASP A 113 6.70 12.03 -21.94
CA ASP A 113 7.31 13.05 -22.81
C ASP A 113 6.69 14.42 -22.48
N GLY A 114 7.41 15.25 -21.74
CA GLY A 114 6.90 16.53 -21.28
C GLY A 114 7.73 17.13 -20.16
N ASP A 115 7.09 17.91 -19.30
CA ASP A 115 7.74 18.56 -18.17
C ASP A 115 8.30 17.55 -17.16
N GLU A 116 9.26 17.99 -16.34
CA GLU A 116 9.74 17.20 -15.21
C GLU A 116 8.58 16.78 -14.29
N VAL A 117 8.61 15.52 -13.85
CA VAL A 117 7.62 15.01 -12.91
C VAL A 117 7.88 15.65 -11.56
N GLY A 118 6.91 16.38 -11.04
CA GLY A 118 6.95 16.94 -9.70
C GLY A 118 6.64 15.90 -8.61
N HIS A 119 6.30 16.41 -7.43
CA HIS A 119 6.00 15.58 -6.26
C HIS A 119 4.61 15.87 -5.71
N GLY A 120 3.87 14.81 -5.39
CA GLY A 120 2.60 14.90 -4.68
C GLY A 120 1.62 13.82 -5.07
N THR A 121 0.47 13.82 -4.39
CA THR A 121 -0.56 12.81 -4.57
C THR A 121 -1.93 13.47 -4.70
N THR A 122 -2.74 12.97 -5.62
CA THR A 122 -4.17 13.30 -5.75
C THR A 122 -4.97 12.00 -5.89
N ASN A 123 -6.28 12.08 -5.82
CA ASN A 123 -7.14 10.93 -6.03
C ASN A 123 -8.41 11.38 -6.75
N VAL A 124 -8.77 10.69 -7.82
CA VAL A 124 -9.77 11.15 -8.79
C VAL A 124 -10.68 9.99 -9.19
N ASP A 125 -11.94 10.28 -9.51
CA ASP A 125 -12.85 9.25 -10.04
C ASP A 125 -12.58 9.05 -11.53
N VAL A 126 -12.30 7.80 -11.94
CA VAL A 126 -12.25 7.46 -13.37
C VAL A 126 -13.66 7.11 -13.82
N ASN A 127 -14.45 8.18 -14.01
CA ASN A 127 -15.87 8.12 -14.37
C ASN A 127 -16.10 7.63 -15.81
N ASN A 128 -17.36 7.51 -16.22
CA ASN A 128 -17.71 7.04 -17.57
C ASN A 128 -17.16 7.94 -18.69
N PRO A 129 -17.33 9.27 -18.67
CA PRO A 129 -16.69 10.16 -19.67
C PRO A 129 -15.19 9.93 -19.86
N LEU A 130 -14.42 9.83 -18.76
CA LEU A 130 -12.99 9.57 -18.84
C LEU A 130 -12.71 8.17 -19.39
N ARG A 131 -13.48 7.15 -18.97
CA ARG A 131 -13.34 5.79 -19.50
C ARG A 131 -13.58 5.73 -21.00
N GLU A 132 -14.60 6.42 -21.47
CA GLU A 132 -14.95 6.52 -22.88
C GLU A 132 -13.84 7.19 -23.68
N ALA A 133 -13.34 8.34 -23.21
CA ALA A 133 -12.21 9.04 -23.83
C ALA A 133 -10.97 8.14 -23.94
N LEU A 134 -10.60 7.46 -22.85
CA LEU A 134 -9.46 6.52 -22.85
C LEU A 134 -9.69 5.31 -23.76
N SER A 135 -10.92 4.84 -23.90
CA SER A 135 -11.25 3.66 -24.71
C SER A 135 -11.15 3.90 -26.22
N ARG A 136 -11.27 5.16 -26.66
CA ARG A 136 -11.23 5.56 -28.06
C ARG A 136 -9.81 5.80 -28.60
N ILE A 137 -8.81 5.88 -27.72
CA ILE A 137 -7.42 6.19 -28.09
C ILE A 137 -6.84 5.09 -29.00
N GLY A 138 -6.51 5.49 -30.23
CA GLY A 138 -5.79 4.73 -31.23
C GLY A 138 -4.29 4.63 -30.94
N THR A 139 -3.57 3.91 -31.81
CA THR A 139 -2.12 3.71 -31.67
C THR A 139 -1.34 5.01 -31.85
N ASP A 140 -1.76 5.84 -32.80
CA ASP A 140 -1.07 7.08 -33.19
C ASP A 140 -1.71 8.35 -32.60
N ASP A 141 -2.77 8.19 -31.80
CA ASP A 141 -3.47 9.32 -31.17
C ASP A 141 -2.63 9.89 -30.03
N PRO A 142 -2.42 11.22 -29.96
CA PRO A 142 -1.75 11.82 -28.82
C PRO A 142 -2.62 11.71 -27.56
N LEU A 143 -1.97 11.42 -26.44
CA LEU A 143 -2.59 11.44 -25.11
C LEU A 143 -1.80 12.39 -24.22
N HIS A 144 -2.36 13.57 -23.98
CA HIS A 144 -1.79 14.53 -23.05
C HIS A 144 -2.42 14.36 -21.67
N LEU A 145 -1.59 14.28 -20.64
CA LEU A 145 -1.96 14.12 -19.25
C LEU A 145 -1.53 15.34 -18.45
N ARG A 146 -2.39 15.79 -17.55
CA ARG A 146 -2.05 16.79 -16.55
C ARG A 146 -2.51 16.34 -15.18
N VAL A 147 -1.58 16.34 -14.22
CA VAL A 147 -1.84 15.93 -12.84
C VAL A 147 -1.59 17.13 -11.93
N GLY A 148 -2.57 17.46 -11.08
CA GLY A 148 -2.46 18.49 -10.07
C GLY A 148 -3.01 18.04 -8.71
N PRO A 149 -2.89 18.89 -7.67
CA PRO A 149 -3.32 18.57 -6.32
C PRO A 149 -4.83 18.30 -6.20
N GLU A 150 -5.63 18.92 -7.08
CA GLU A 150 -7.09 18.91 -7.03
C GLU A 150 -7.75 18.30 -8.28
N GLU A 151 -6.98 17.90 -9.28
CA GLU A 151 -7.53 17.35 -10.52
C GLU A 151 -6.55 16.48 -11.33
N LEU A 152 -7.13 15.61 -12.16
CA LEU A 152 -6.49 14.90 -13.26
C LEU A 152 -7.18 15.34 -14.54
N ALA A 153 -6.43 15.76 -15.55
CA ALA A 153 -6.97 16.04 -16.87
C ALA A 153 -6.34 15.14 -17.93
N VAL A 154 -7.18 14.54 -18.76
CA VAL A 154 -6.79 13.79 -19.95
C VAL A 154 -7.28 14.55 -21.17
N THR A 155 -6.39 14.89 -22.07
CA THR A 155 -6.72 15.59 -23.33
C THR A 155 -6.42 14.67 -24.50
N THR A 156 -7.45 14.40 -25.28
CA THR A 156 -7.36 13.67 -26.55
C THR A 156 -7.71 14.62 -27.71
N LEU A 157 -7.75 14.09 -28.93
CA LEU A 157 -8.23 14.86 -30.10
C LEU A 157 -9.68 15.32 -29.98
N ASP A 158 -10.51 14.62 -29.19
CA ASP A 158 -11.91 14.99 -28.91
C ASP A 158 -12.03 16.12 -27.86
N GLY A 159 -10.91 16.53 -27.25
CA GLY A 159 -10.84 17.57 -26.22
C GLY A 159 -10.47 17.07 -24.82
N PRO A 160 -10.49 17.96 -23.82
CA PRO A 160 -10.11 17.63 -22.45
C PRO A 160 -11.27 17.04 -21.63
N VAL A 161 -10.97 15.99 -20.86
CA VAL A 161 -11.80 15.47 -19.77
C VAL A 161 -11.06 15.75 -18.45
N VAL A 162 -11.73 16.40 -17.51
CA VAL A 162 -11.14 16.84 -16.23
C VAL A 162 -11.88 16.18 -15.07
N GLU A 163 -11.14 15.38 -14.30
CA GLU A 163 -11.63 14.73 -13.09
C GLU A 163 -11.13 15.46 -11.85
N LYS A 164 -12.07 15.81 -10.97
CA LYS A 164 -11.77 16.50 -9.71
C LYS A 164 -11.35 15.51 -8.64
N LYS A 165 -10.65 16.04 -7.64
CA LYS A 165 -10.33 15.30 -6.44
C LYS A 165 -11.59 14.90 -5.69
N VAL A 166 -11.58 13.68 -5.17
CA VAL A 166 -12.71 13.07 -4.45
C VAL A 166 -12.25 12.57 -3.07
N PRO A 167 -13.13 12.08 -2.18
CA PRO A 167 -12.69 11.49 -0.92
C PRO A 167 -12.20 10.05 -1.08
N LEU A 168 -11.07 9.69 -0.44
CA LEU A 168 -10.60 8.29 -0.43
C LEU A 168 -11.38 7.41 0.57
N PRO A 169 -11.73 6.17 0.20
CA PRO A 169 -12.36 5.22 1.13
C PRO A 169 -11.43 4.81 2.28
N ASP A 170 -11.89 4.88 3.53
CA ASP A 170 -11.15 4.46 4.74
C ASP A 170 -10.56 3.04 4.64
N ARG A 171 -11.26 2.13 3.95
CA ARG A 171 -10.78 0.75 3.76
C ARG A 171 -9.53 0.66 2.88
N TRP A 172 -9.32 1.59 1.95
CA TRP A 172 -8.14 1.64 1.09
C TRP A 172 -6.92 2.10 1.87
N LEU A 173 -7.05 3.10 2.75
CA LEU A 173 -5.95 3.56 3.61
C LEU A 173 -5.33 2.39 4.40
N ARG A 174 -6.16 1.55 5.02
CA ARG A 174 -5.72 0.29 5.65
C ARG A 174 -5.12 -0.69 4.65
N GLY A 175 -5.77 -0.87 3.50
CA GLY A 175 -5.30 -1.75 2.44
C GLY A 175 -3.89 -1.41 1.98
N PHE A 176 -3.57 -0.12 1.80
CA PHE A 176 -2.26 0.36 1.38
C PHE A 176 -1.14 0.03 2.38
N ALA A 177 -1.43 0.16 3.68
CA ALA A 177 -0.48 -0.18 4.74
C ALA A 177 -0.24 -1.71 4.82
N GLU A 178 -1.27 -2.51 4.60
CA GLU A 178 -1.15 -3.97 4.62
C GLU A 178 -0.49 -4.50 3.35
N ALA A 179 -0.81 -3.94 2.19
CA ALA A 179 -0.24 -4.33 0.91
C ALA A 179 1.28 -4.10 0.86
N GLN A 180 1.78 -2.99 1.41
CA GLN A 180 3.23 -2.74 1.46
C GLN A 180 3.96 -3.71 2.39
N VAL A 181 3.40 -4.02 3.57
CA VAL A 181 4.03 -4.95 4.52
C VAL A 181 4.13 -6.34 3.89
N ILE A 182 3.09 -6.76 3.18
CA ILE A 182 3.06 -8.02 2.46
C ILE A 182 4.04 -8.03 1.29
N ALA A 183 4.03 -6.98 0.45
CA ALA A 183 4.86 -6.90 -0.74
C ALA A 183 6.37 -6.77 -0.41
N ALA A 184 6.71 -6.21 0.76
CA ALA A 184 8.09 -6.11 1.23
C ALA A 184 8.76 -7.48 1.47
N GLY A 185 7.97 -8.55 1.64
CA GLY A 185 8.46 -9.92 1.77
C GLY A 185 8.46 -10.73 0.47
N PHE A 186 8.27 -10.10 -0.69
CA PHE A 186 8.23 -10.79 -1.97
C PHE A 186 9.57 -10.78 -2.71
N ASP A 187 9.86 -11.89 -3.37
CA ASP A 187 10.95 -12.01 -4.34
C ASP A 187 10.39 -12.28 -5.73
N LEU A 188 11.15 -11.94 -6.77
CA LEU A 188 10.86 -12.38 -8.14
C LEU A 188 10.99 -13.91 -8.23
N ARG A 189 9.90 -14.59 -8.61
CA ARG A 189 9.83 -16.06 -8.71
C ARG A 189 9.86 -16.54 -10.14
N ALA A 190 9.33 -15.76 -11.07
CA ALA A 190 9.30 -16.11 -12.49
C ALA A 190 9.23 -14.85 -13.36
N GLU A 191 9.83 -14.93 -14.54
CA GLU A 191 9.60 -14.00 -15.64
C GLU A 191 9.22 -14.79 -16.89
N LEU A 192 8.03 -14.51 -17.43
CA LEU A 192 7.51 -15.16 -18.63
C LEU A 192 7.65 -14.20 -19.81
N PRO A 193 8.18 -14.67 -20.96
CA PRO A 193 8.09 -13.92 -22.22
C PRO A 193 6.64 -13.64 -22.62
N ALA A 194 6.40 -12.59 -23.40
CA ALA A 194 5.06 -12.18 -23.88
C ALA A 194 4.17 -13.35 -24.34
N ALA A 195 4.68 -14.24 -25.20
CA ALA A 195 3.90 -15.38 -25.72
C ALA A 195 3.44 -16.37 -24.63
N GLU A 196 4.30 -16.60 -23.63
CA GLU A 196 4.00 -17.46 -22.47
C GLU A 196 3.02 -16.76 -21.51
N ALA A 197 3.19 -15.45 -21.30
CA ALA A 197 2.26 -14.63 -20.52
C ALA A 197 0.85 -14.66 -21.11
N VAL A 198 0.73 -14.50 -22.44
CA VAL A 198 -0.54 -14.59 -23.17
C VAL A 198 -1.19 -15.96 -22.99
N ARG A 199 -0.42 -17.04 -23.18
CA ARG A 199 -0.90 -18.42 -23.02
C ARG A 199 -1.39 -18.67 -21.61
N PHE A 200 -0.59 -18.29 -20.62
CA PHE A 200 -0.91 -18.47 -19.21
C PHE A 200 -2.19 -17.73 -18.83
N LEU A 201 -2.27 -16.41 -19.06
CA LEU A 201 -3.41 -15.59 -18.65
C LEU A 201 -4.71 -15.95 -19.38
N ARG A 202 -4.63 -16.42 -20.63
CA ARG A 202 -5.79 -16.94 -21.37
C ARG A 202 -6.24 -18.33 -20.89
N SER A 203 -5.33 -19.14 -20.35
CA SER A 203 -5.64 -20.46 -19.80
C SER A 203 -6.34 -20.39 -18.43
N LEU A 204 -6.28 -19.24 -17.74
CA LEU A 204 -6.91 -19.08 -16.44
C LEU A 204 -8.43 -19.20 -16.55
N PRO A 205 -9.09 -19.86 -15.58
CA PRO A 205 -10.55 -19.92 -15.56
C PRO A 205 -11.16 -18.53 -15.60
N LYS A 206 -12.08 -18.30 -16.54
CA LYS A 206 -12.90 -17.09 -16.56
C LYS A 206 -13.99 -17.21 -15.49
N SER A 207 -14.33 -16.09 -14.85
CA SER A 207 -15.37 -16.00 -13.81
C SER A 207 -16.67 -16.69 -14.25
N GLY A 208 -17.04 -17.83 -13.65
CA GLY A 208 -18.32 -18.48 -14.00
C GLY A 208 -18.52 -19.95 -13.60
N ALA A 209 -17.49 -20.72 -13.30
CA ALA A 209 -17.65 -22.14 -12.98
C ALA A 209 -17.61 -22.41 -11.47
N ARG A 210 -18.79 -22.34 -10.82
CA ARG A 210 -19.08 -22.69 -9.41
C ARG A 210 -18.36 -21.81 -8.37
N GLY A 211 -19.14 -21.24 -7.45
CA GLY A 211 -18.69 -20.22 -6.51
C GLY A 211 -17.45 -20.63 -5.71
N THR A 212 -16.50 -19.71 -5.59
CA THR A 212 -15.65 -19.38 -4.42
C THR A 212 -15.15 -20.48 -3.46
N THR A 213 -15.14 -21.77 -3.84
CA THR A 213 -14.84 -22.90 -2.93
C THR A 213 -13.63 -23.73 -3.35
N SER A 214 -13.01 -23.43 -4.49
CA SER A 214 -11.69 -23.98 -4.80
C SER A 214 -10.66 -23.28 -3.93
N GLY A 215 -9.93 -24.03 -3.10
CA GLY A 215 -8.78 -23.53 -2.36
C GLY A 215 -7.72 -22.87 -3.26
N PRO A 216 -6.70 -22.23 -2.66
CA PRO A 216 -5.66 -21.51 -3.42
C PRO A 216 -5.00 -22.44 -4.44
N ARG A 217 -4.91 -21.98 -5.69
CA ARG A 217 -4.08 -22.65 -6.69
C ARG A 217 -2.63 -22.23 -6.48
N TRP A 218 -1.71 -23.06 -6.93
CA TRP A 218 -0.30 -22.75 -6.92
C TRP A 218 0.26 -22.89 -8.32
N VAL A 219 1.25 -22.09 -8.66
CA VAL A 219 2.00 -22.19 -9.91
C VAL A 219 3.48 -22.24 -9.59
N VAL A 220 4.26 -22.98 -10.37
CA VAL A 220 5.71 -23.06 -10.22
C VAL A 220 6.36 -22.80 -11.59
N PRO A 221 7.51 -22.10 -11.65
CA PRO A 221 8.31 -22.02 -12.86
C PRO A 221 8.61 -23.40 -13.44
N ALA A 222 8.40 -23.58 -14.74
CA ALA A 222 8.71 -24.81 -15.45
C ALA A 222 9.14 -24.47 -16.89
N GLY A 223 10.45 -24.56 -17.16
CA GLY A 223 11.02 -24.10 -18.42
C GLY A 223 10.78 -22.60 -18.61
N ARG A 224 10.13 -22.22 -19.73
CA ARG A 224 9.81 -20.82 -20.06
C ARG A 224 8.44 -20.36 -19.56
N GLY A 225 7.67 -21.25 -18.93
CA GLY A 225 6.29 -20.99 -18.52
C GLY A 225 6.03 -21.38 -17.07
N LEU A 226 4.75 -21.48 -16.74
CA LEU A 226 4.28 -21.89 -15.41
C LEU A 226 3.51 -23.19 -15.49
N ARG A 227 3.74 -24.04 -14.50
CA ARG A 227 2.97 -25.26 -14.31
C ARG A 227 2.09 -25.14 -13.05
N PRO A 228 0.78 -25.42 -13.14
CA PRO A 228 -0.07 -25.51 -11.95
C PRO A 228 0.38 -26.64 -11.03
N THR A 229 0.27 -26.42 -9.72
CA THR A 229 0.44 -27.42 -8.67
C THR A 229 -0.69 -27.30 -7.65
N THR A 230 -1.01 -28.41 -6.99
CA THR A 230 -2.07 -28.49 -5.97
C THR A 230 -1.54 -28.19 -4.56
N ARG A 231 -0.21 -28.13 -4.41
CA ARG A 231 0.45 -27.93 -3.12
C ARG A 231 1.58 -26.90 -3.22
N PRO A 232 1.86 -26.18 -2.13
CA PRO A 232 3.05 -25.35 -2.04
C PRO A 232 4.30 -26.22 -2.11
N VAL A 233 5.12 -25.95 -3.12
CA VAL A 233 6.46 -26.53 -3.29
C VAL A 233 7.48 -25.41 -3.33
N PRO A 234 8.78 -25.67 -3.09
CA PRO A 234 9.81 -24.66 -3.25
C PRO A 234 9.71 -23.95 -4.61
N GLY A 235 9.72 -22.61 -4.59
CA GLY A 235 9.55 -21.78 -5.79
C GLY A 235 8.11 -21.58 -6.27
N ALA A 236 7.11 -22.20 -5.64
CA ALA A 236 5.71 -21.97 -6.00
C ALA A 236 5.22 -20.59 -5.59
N VAL A 237 4.30 -20.03 -6.37
CA VAL A 237 3.56 -18.80 -6.07
C VAL A 237 2.08 -19.14 -5.92
N CYS A 238 1.46 -18.62 -4.87
CA CYS A 238 0.04 -18.76 -4.63
C CYS A 238 -0.76 -17.90 -5.62
N LEU A 239 -1.81 -18.47 -6.19
CA LEU A 239 -2.78 -17.82 -7.06
C LEU A 239 -4.20 -18.01 -6.47
N PRO A 240 -4.57 -17.20 -5.47
CA PRO A 240 -5.87 -17.27 -4.82
C PRO A 240 -6.93 -16.56 -5.67
N GLY A 241 -7.80 -17.34 -6.33
CA GLY A 241 -8.83 -16.82 -7.24
C GLY A 241 -8.23 -16.30 -8.55
N PRO A 242 -7.87 -17.18 -9.51
CA PRO A 242 -7.25 -16.79 -10.78
C PRO A 242 -8.01 -15.72 -11.57
N GLU A 243 -9.33 -15.68 -11.45
CA GLU A 243 -10.21 -14.68 -12.05
C GLU A 243 -9.90 -13.25 -11.61
N ARG A 244 -9.17 -13.07 -10.50
CA ARG A 244 -8.75 -11.77 -9.98
C ARG A 244 -7.66 -11.12 -10.84
N LEU A 245 -7.05 -11.86 -11.75
CA LEU A 245 -6.10 -11.34 -12.74
C LEU A 245 -6.76 -10.85 -14.03
N ILE A 246 -8.09 -10.83 -14.12
CA ILE A 246 -8.81 -10.49 -15.35
C ILE A 246 -8.44 -9.11 -15.91
N ALA A 247 -8.11 -8.13 -15.05
CA ALA A 247 -7.74 -6.79 -15.48
C ALA A 247 -6.43 -6.76 -16.31
N LEU A 248 -5.53 -7.74 -16.14
CA LEU A 248 -4.32 -7.87 -16.98
C LEU A 248 -4.66 -8.22 -18.43
N GLN A 249 -5.83 -8.79 -18.71
CA GLN A 249 -6.22 -9.12 -20.10
C GLN A 249 -6.31 -7.86 -20.98
N ARG A 250 -6.60 -6.70 -20.38
CA ARG A 250 -6.74 -5.42 -21.08
C ARG A 250 -5.42 -4.94 -21.71
N VAL A 251 -4.29 -5.25 -21.07
CA VAL A 251 -2.94 -4.85 -21.53
C VAL A 251 -2.18 -6.00 -22.18
N LEU A 252 -2.76 -7.20 -22.24
CA LEU A 252 -2.06 -8.43 -22.59
C LEU A 252 -1.43 -8.40 -24.00
N ARG A 253 -2.06 -7.71 -24.96
CA ARG A 253 -1.54 -7.54 -26.32
C ARG A 253 -0.29 -6.66 -26.40
N HIS A 254 -0.07 -5.84 -25.37
CA HIS A 254 1.02 -4.87 -25.26
C HIS A 254 2.14 -5.35 -24.33
N ALA A 255 1.90 -6.44 -23.58
CA ALA A 255 2.84 -6.97 -22.60
C ALA A 255 4.08 -7.56 -23.29
N THR A 256 5.25 -7.14 -22.86
CA THR A 256 6.55 -7.67 -23.30
C THR A 256 7.01 -8.84 -22.43
N ALA A 257 6.61 -8.83 -21.16
CA ALA A 257 6.83 -9.90 -20.19
C ALA A 257 5.76 -9.91 -19.10
N LEU A 258 5.67 -11.01 -18.35
CA LEU A 258 4.91 -11.13 -17.11
C LEU A 258 5.86 -11.58 -15.98
N ARG A 259 6.06 -10.72 -14.98
CA ARG A 259 6.84 -11.03 -13.79
C ARG A 259 5.93 -11.41 -12.64
N ILE A 260 6.38 -12.37 -11.84
CA ILE A 260 5.58 -12.97 -10.78
C ILE A 260 6.39 -12.95 -9.51
N TYR A 261 5.80 -12.35 -8.48
CA TYR A 261 6.43 -12.17 -7.19
C TYR A 261 5.62 -12.86 -6.11
N GLY A 262 6.33 -13.38 -5.10
CA GLY A 262 5.71 -14.01 -3.96
C GLY A 262 6.72 -14.27 -2.84
N PRO A 263 6.24 -14.57 -1.63
CA PRO A 263 7.10 -14.84 -0.51
C PRO A 263 7.73 -16.23 -0.62
N SER A 264 8.76 -16.47 0.18
CA SER A 264 9.27 -17.82 0.38
C SER A 264 8.20 -18.66 1.05
N VAL A 265 7.83 -19.76 0.39
CA VAL A 265 6.72 -20.59 0.82
C VAL A 265 7.14 -21.45 2.01
N ILE A 266 6.66 -21.09 3.20
CA ILE A 266 6.85 -21.85 4.43
C ILE A 266 5.50 -22.42 4.85
N GLY A 267 5.33 -23.73 4.71
CA GLY A 267 4.10 -24.44 5.08
C GLY A 267 3.00 -24.43 4.02
N ALA A 268 1.78 -24.80 4.45
CA ALA A 268 0.66 -25.09 3.55
C ALA A 268 -0.32 -23.92 3.35
N SER A 269 -0.13 -22.79 4.03
CA SER A 269 -1.08 -21.68 4.03
C SER A 269 -1.06 -20.90 2.71
N ALA A 270 -2.23 -20.44 2.29
CA ALA A 270 -2.35 -19.52 1.17
C ALA A 270 -1.56 -18.23 1.45
N THR A 271 -0.81 -17.76 0.46
CA THR A 271 -0.03 -16.52 0.54
C THR A 271 -0.52 -15.51 -0.50
N ALA A 272 -0.16 -14.25 -0.29
CA ALA A 272 -0.33 -13.22 -1.31
C ALA A 272 0.73 -13.38 -2.42
N GLY A 273 0.47 -12.79 -3.57
CA GLY A 273 1.41 -12.74 -4.68
C GLY A 273 1.12 -11.56 -5.61
N ALA A 274 2.13 -11.10 -6.34
CA ALA A 274 2.01 -10.00 -7.28
C ALA A 274 2.32 -10.44 -8.71
N TRP A 275 1.57 -9.89 -9.66
CA TRP A 275 1.60 -10.23 -11.08
C TRP A 275 1.77 -8.95 -11.88
N GLU A 276 2.95 -8.76 -12.46
CA GLU A 276 3.37 -7.54 -13.15
C GLU A 276 3.46 -7.76 -14.65
N ALA A 277 2.59 -7.09 -15.41
CA ALA A 277 2.74 -6.97 -16.85
C ALA A 277 3.75 -5.86 -17.15
N VAL A 278 4.86 -6.23 -17.80
CA VAL A 278 5.86 -5.27 -18.30
C VAL A 278 5.36 -4.72 -19.64
N LEU A 279 5.31 -3.40 -19.76
CA LEU A 279 4.76 -2.68 -20.89
C LEU A 279 5.80 -1.67 -21.42
N PRO A 280 5.71 -1.21 -22.67
CA PRO A 280 6.55 -0.11 -23.15
C PRO A 280 6.47 1.11 -22.22
N GLY A 281 7.59 1.48 -21.59
CA GLY A 281 7.67 2.61 -20.64
C GLY A 281 6.87 2.47 -19.35
N MET A 282 6.27 1.30 -19.06
CA MET A 282 5.26 1.13 -18.01
C MET A 282 5.33 -0.24 -17.31
N ARG A 283 4.79 -0.32 -16.09
CA ARG A 283 4.57 -1.59 -15.36
C ARG A 283 3.17 -1.59 -14.76
N LEU A 284 2.35 -2.61 -15.05
CA LEU A 284 1.05 -2.81 -14.39
C LEU A 284 1.10 -4.03 -13.48
N THR A 285 1.00 -3.80 -12.17
CA THR A 285 1.10 -4.83 -11.14
C THR A 285 -0.24 -5.05 -10.45
N LEU A 286 -0.71 -6.29 -10.41
CA LEU A 286 -1.82 -6.73 -9.57
C LEU A 286 -1.31 -7.58 -8.41
N THR A 287 -1.48 -7.08 -7.19
CA THR A 287 -1.20 -7.81 -5.96
C THR A 287 -2.47 -8.42 -5.41
N LEU A 288 -2.47 -9.73 -5.18
CA LEU A 288 -3.61 -10.49 -4.67
C LEU A 288 -3.43 -10.77 -3.18
N SER A 289 -4.44 -10.44 -2.38
CA SER A 289 -4.52 -10.88 -0.98
C SER A 289 -4.52 -12.42 -0.89
N PRO A 290 -4.11 -13.00 0.26
CA PRO A 290 -3.89 -14.44 0.39
C PRO A 290 -5.11 -15.34 0.12
N ASP A 291 -6.31 -14.79 0.15
CA ASP A 291 -7.55 -15.56 -0.03
C ASP A 291 -8.56 -14.72 -0.84
N ALA A 292 -9.31 -15.37 -1.74
CA ALA A 292 -10.27 -14.70 -2.60
C ALA A 292 -11.41 -14.02 -1.82
N SER A 293 -11.74 -14.52 -0.64
CA SER A 293 -12.77 -13.98 0.26
C SER A 293 -12.27 -12.88 1.21
N ARG A 294 -10.96 -12.57 1.20
CA ARG A 294 -10.32 -11.67 2.16
C ARG A 294 -9.74 -10.44 1.47
N GLY A 295 -9.94 -9.27 2.06
CA GLY A 295 -9.25 -8.04 1.68
C GLY A 295 -7.96 -7.79 2.50
N PHE A 296 -7.05 -7.00 1.94
CA PHE A 296 -5.79 -6.58 2.57
C PHE A 296 -6.01 -5.88 3.92
N SER A 297 -7.03 -5.04 4.03
CA SER A 297 -7.33 -4.24 5.24
C SER A 297 -7.61 -5.04 6.51
N GLY A 298 -7.76 -6.37 6.42
CA GLY A 298 -7.98 -7.28 7.54
C GLY A 298 -6.79 -8.18 7.88
N GLU A 299 -5.64 -8.01 7.23
CA GLU A 299 -4.48 -8.90 7.35
C GLU A 299 -3.66 -8.68 8.62
N GLY A 300 -3.63 -7.47 9.19
CA GLY A 300 -3.05 -7.20 10.51
C GLY A 300 -1.53 -7.25 10.58
N GLY A 301 -0.82 -7.16 9.46
CA GLY A 301 0.64 -7.16 9.41
C GLY A 301 1.26 -5.90 10.03
N VAL A 302 0.51 -4.80 10.07
CA VAL A 302 0.97 -3.52 10.63
C VAL A 302 0.94 -3.47 12.17
N LEU A 303 0.23 -4.40 12.81
CA LEU A 303 -0.14 -4.29 14.23
C LEU A 303 1.05 -4.31 15.18
N ASP A 304 2.09 -5.07 14.86
CA ASP A 304 3.27 -5.21 15.72
C ASP A 304 4.15 -3.97 15.73
N ALA A 305 4.27 -3.31 14.57
CA ALA A 305 4.95 -2.02 14.44
C ALA A 305 4.16 -0.91 15.13
N LEU A 306 2.84 -0.90 14.98
CA LEU A 306 1.97 0.07 15.68
C LEU A 306 1.93 -0.13 17.21
N ALA A 307 2.26 -1.32 17.69
CA ALA A 307 2.34 -1.66 19.11
C ALA A 307 3.73 -1.42 19.73
N ALA A 308 4.72 -0.97 18.96
CA ALA A 308 6.02 -0.58 19.48
C ALA A 308 6.01 0.92 19.85
N ASP A 309 6.47 1.26 21.05
CA ASP A 309 6.47 2.64 21.53
C ASP A 309 7.51 3.51 20.77
N GLU A 310 8.72 2.98 20.57
CA GLU A 310 9.82 3.63 19.82
C GLU A 310 9.51 3.89 18.34
N ALA A 311 8.63 3.07 17.74
CA ALA A 311 8.22 3.25 16.34
C ALA A 311 7.50 4.60 16.12
N GLY A 312 7.01 5.20 17.21
CA GLY A 312 6.54 6.57 17.31
C GLY A 312 7.50 7.59 16.72
N GLU A 313 8.57 7.78 17.48
CA GLU A 313 9.63 8.77 17.27
C GLU A 313 10.45 8.42 16.03
N ASP A 314 10.73 7.14 15.80
CA ASP A 314 11.45 6.68 14.61
C ASP A 314 10.71 7.05 13.33
N ALA A 315 9.38 6.93 13.33
CA ALA A 315 8.58 7.32 12.18
C ALA A 315 8.67 8.83 11.93
N GLU A 316 8.66 9.68 12.95
CA GLU A 316 8.79 11.12 12.79
C GLU A 316 10.15 11.49 12.18
N LEU A 317 11.24 10.93 12.73
CA LEU A 317 12.60 11.11 12.21
C LEU A 317 12.71 10.66 10.75
N ILE A 318 12.34 9.41 10.45
CA ILE A 318 12.40 8.88 9.08
C ILE A 318 11.57 9.74 8.13
N SER A 319 10.45 10.27 8.59
CA SER A 319 9.57 11.07 7.75
C SER A 319 10.15 12.41 7.29
N VAL A 320 11.09 12.97 8.06
CA VAL A 320 11.87 14.15 7.68
C VAL A 320 12.91 13.77 6.62
N LEU A 321 13.51 12.58 6.77
CA LEU A 321 14.56 12.07 5.88
C LEU A 321 14.04 11.55 4.53
N LEU A 322 12.73 11.28 4.40
CA LEU A 322 12.16 10.77 3.14
C LEU A 322 12.45 11.68 1.93
N ALA A 323 12.61 13.00 2.15
CA ALA A 323 13.04 14.00 1.16
C ALA A 323 12.34 13.93 -0.22
N TRP A 324 11.13 13.35 -0.28
CA TRP A 324 10.38 13.10 -1.52
C TRP A 324 11.08 12.18 -2.54
N GLU A 325 12.01 11.35 -2.09
CA GLU A 325 12.76 10.43 -2.94
C GLU A 325 11.83 9.42 -3.66
N PRO A 326 12.03 9.17 -4.98
CA PRO A 326 11.25 8.20 -5.75
C PRO A 326 11.45 6.76 -5.27
N ARG A 327 12.61 6.51 -4.64
CA ARG A 327 13.08 5.23 -4.12
C ARG A 327 13.68 5.45 -2.73
N ILE A 328 13.16 4.72 -1.74
CA ILE A 328 13.60 4.75 -0.35
C ILE A 328 14.19 3.36 -0.03
N ASP A 329 15.52 3.31 0.10
CA ASP A 329 16.24 2.10 0.50
C ASP A 329 16.40 2.04 2.02
N VAL A 330 16.18 0.85 2.60
CA VAL A 330 16.25 0.67 4.07
C VAL A 330 17.68 0.85 4.58
N ALA A 331 18.70 0.42 3.82
CA ALA A 331 20.09 0.52 4.24
C ALA A 331 20.55 1.99 4.23
N ASP A 332 20.21 2.74 3.19
CA ASP A 332 20.55 4.16 3.07
C ASP A 332 19.85 4.99 4.16
N MET A 333 18.58 4.68 4.44
CA MET A 333 17.83 5.29 5.53
C MET A 333 18.41 4.95 6.90
N ALA A 334 18.85 3.71 7.12
CA ALA A 334 19.52 3.30 8.36
C ALA A 334 20.82 4.08 8.57
N ALA A 335 21.64 4.19 7.53
CA ALA A 335 22.88 4.97 7.58
C ALA A 335 22.62 6.46 7.86
N SER A 336 21.60 7.05 7.24
CA SER A 336 21.28 8.48 7.37
C SER A 336 20.62 8.82 8.71
N SER A 337 19.82 7.92 9.27
CA SER A 337 19.10 8.13 10.53
C SER A 337 19.86 7.67 11.77
N GLY A 338 20.88 6.82 11.61
CA GLY A 338 21.54 6.12 12.72
C GLY A 338 20.70 5.00 13.35
N LEU A 339 19.53 4.68 12.79
CA LEU A 339 18.66 3.59 13.25
C LEU A 339 19.09 2.25 12.66
N THR A 340 18.75 1.14 13.34
CA THR A 340 18.94 -0.18 12.75
C THR A 340 17.95 -0.43 11.60
N PRO A 341 18.25 -1.30 10.62
CA PRO A 341 17.33 -1.65 9.55
C PRO A 341 15.95 -2.12 10.04
N GLU A 342 15.89 -2.81 11.17
CA GLU A 342 14.64 -3.28 11.79
C GLU A 342 13.78 -2.10 12.28
N ARG A 343 14.40 -1.11 12.94
CA ARG A 343 13.72 0.11 13.38
C ARG A 343 13.25 0.95 12.20
N VAL A 344 14.06 1.08 11.15
CA VAL A 344 13.66 1.74 9.89
C VAL A 344 12.44 1.05 9.27
N ARG A 345 12.43 -0.29 9.17
CA ARG A 345 11.25 -1.02 8.64
C ARG A 345 10.00 -0.83 9.50
N ALA A 346 10.15 -0.80 10.83
CA ALA A 346 9.03 -0.53 11.74
C ALA A 346 8.48 0.90 11.56
N ALA A 347 9.38 1.89 11.43
CA ALA A 347 9.04 3.28 11.15
C ALA A 347 8.33 3.44 9.80
N LEU A 348 8.85 2.83 8.74
CA LEU A 348 8.22 2.82 7.41
C LEU A 348 6.85 2.12 7.44
N THR A 349 6.70 1.05 8.19
CA THR A 349 5.38 0.39 8.39
C THR A 349 4.38 1.35 9.03
N ARG A 350 4.80 2.10 10.06
CA ARG A 350 3.95 3.12 10.70
C ARG A 350 3.61 4.25 9.73
N LEU A 351 4.60 4.77 8.98
CA LEU A 351 4.37 5.77 7.94
C LEU A 351 3.42 5.26 6.85
N GLY A 352 3.47 3.96 6.53
CA GLY A 352 2.54 3.29 5.65
C GLY A 352 1.09 3.35 6.13
N THR A 353 0.87 3.21 7.43
CA THR A 353 -0.47 3.39 8.04
C THR A 353 -0.97 4.83 7.99
N SER A 354 -0.04 5.79 7.90
CA SER A 354 -0.36 7.19 7.61
C SER A 354 -0.50 7.52 6.12
N GLY A 355 -0.36 6.52 5.25
CA GLY A 355 -0.44 6.70 3.80
C GLY A 355 0.79 7.36 3.18
N ARG A 356 1.88 7.53 3.94
CA ARG A 356 3.07 8.30 3.55
C ARG A 356 4.09 7.54 2.70
N VAL A 357 4.00 6.21 2.68
CA VAL A 357 4.89 5.37 1.88
C VAL A 357 4.12 4.20 1.28
N GLY A 358 4.56 3.74 0.11
CA GLY A 358 4.20 2.46 -0.50
C GLY A 358 5.45 1.60 -0.73
N TYR A 359 5.28 0.42 -1.33
CA TYR A 359 6.39 -0.49 -1.65
C TYR A 359 6.36 -0.94 -3.11
N ASP A 360 7.49 -0.81 -3.80
CA ASP A 360 7.69 -1.26 -5.17
C ASP A 360 8.42 -2.61 -5.19
N THR A 361 7.68 -3.67 -5.50
CA THR A 361 8.22 -5.04 -5.58
C THR A 361 9.26 -5.22 -6.68
N ALA A 362 9.14 -4.51 -7.81
CA ALA A 362 10.09 -4.62 -8.91
C ALA A 362 11.44 -3.99 -8.56
N GLU A 363 11.42 -2.97 -7.70
CA GLU A 363 12.61 -2.24 -7.25
C GLU A 363 13.10 -2.68 -5.87
N ALA A 364 12.34 -3.53 -5.17
CA ALA A 364 12.57 -3.94 -3.80
C ALA A 364 12.83 -2.75 -2.86
N ALA A 365 12.05 -1.68 -3.02
CA ALA A 365 12.24 -0.43 -2.30
C ALA A 365 10.90 0.22 -1.93
N TYR A 366 10.93 1.04 -0.89
CA TYR A 366 9.78 1.88 -0.55
C TYR A 366 9.73 3.09 -1.50
N PHE A 367 8.57 3.71 -1.63
CA PHE A 367 8.42 4.98 -2.37
C PHE A 367 7.55 5.95 -1.59
N HIS A 368 7.82 7.24 -1.73
CA HIS A 368 7.02 8.28 -1.08
C HIS A 368 5.62 8.39 -1.70
N ARG A 369 4.62 8.58 -0.85
CA ARG A 369 3.21 8.84 -1.23
C ARG A 369 2.62 9.81 -0.20
N GLU A 370 1.59 10.58 -0.53
CA GLU A 370 0.91 11.38 0.49
C GLU A 370 -0.61 11.25 0.41
N LEU A 371 -1.17 10.32 1.19
CA LEU A 371 -2.63 10.20 1.32
C LEU A 371 -3.15 11.12 2.43
N PRO A 372 -4.41 11.58 2.36
CA PRO A 372 -5.04 12.35 3.43
C PRO A 372 -4.96 11.60 4.77
N TYR A 373 -4.16 12.12 5.71
CA TYR A 373 -3.89 11.48 6.99
C TYR A 373 -4.71 12.08 8.14
N ASP A 374 -5.13 11.22 9.07
CA ASP A 374 -5.66 11.60 10.38
C ASP A 374 -5.11 10.60 11.43
N ALA A 375 -4.38 11.10 12.43
CA ALA A 375 -3.82 10.24 13.49
C ALA A 375 -4.92 9.50 14.29
N GLN A 376 -6.08 10.13 14.50
CA GLN A 376 -7.22 9.50 15.16
C GLN A 376 -7.82 8.37 14.31
N ARG A 377 -7.62 8.37 12.98
CA ARG A 377 -8.02 7.26 12.11
C ARG A 377 -7.25 5.98 12.40
N VAL A 378 -5.95 6.05 12.71
CA VAL A 378 -5.11 4.84 12.89
C VAL A 378 -5.65 3.92 13.99
N GLU A 379 -6.03 4.47 15.15
CA GLU A 379 -6.60 3.66 16.24
C GLU A 379 -8.01 3.16 15.94
N ARG A 380 -8.87 4.00 15.33
CA ARG A 380 -10.22 3.59 14.90
C ARG A 380 -10.16 2.43 13.91
N HIS A 381 -9.16 2.44 13.03
CA HIS A 381 -8.95 1.47 11.97
C HIS A 381 -8.37 0.13 12.46
N ASN A 382 -7.78 0.09 13.65
CA ASN A 382 -7.12 -1.10 14.20
C ASN A 382 -7.79 -1.58 15.51
N PRO A 383 -9.00 -2.18 15.45
CA PRO A 383 -9.74 -2.58 16.65
C PRO A 383 -8.98 -3.59 17.53
N ARG A 384 -8.16 -4.47 16.92
CA ARG A 384 -7.31 -5.41 17.67
C ARG A 384 -6.23 -4.71 18.50
N LEU A 385 -5.63 -3.66 17.94
CA LEU A 385 -4.65 -2.83 18.64
C LEU A 385 -5.32 -2.08 19.80
N ARG A 386 -6.47 -1.45 19.54
CA ARG A 386 -7.26 -0.75 20.56
C ARG A 386 -7.64 -1.68 21.72
N SER A 387 -8.15 -2.87 21.42
CA SER A 387 -8.49 -3.84 22.47
C SER A 387 -7.25 -4.38 23.20
N ALA A 388 -6.09 -4.49 22.54
CA ALA A 388 -4.85 -4.85 23.21
C ALA A 388 -4.42 -3.77 24.22
N ARG A 389 -4.43 -2.50 23.81
CA ARG A 389 -4.14 -1.35 24.68
C ARG A 389 -5.09 -1.28 25.87
N ALA A 390 -6.38 -1.52 25.66
CA ALA A 390 -7.37 -1.56 26.74
C ALA A 390 -7.05 -2.67 27.78
N LEU A 391 -6.62 -3.85 27.33
CA LEU A 391 -6.20 -4.94 28.24
C LEU A 391 -4.97 -4.55 29.05
N VAL A 392 -4.00 -3.88 28.43
CA VAL A 392 -2.79 -3.39 29.14
C VAL A 392 -3.15 -2.32 30.15
N ALA A 393 -3.97 -1.33 29.77
CA ALA A 393 -4.41 -0.26 30.66
C ALA A 393 -5.23 -0.77 31.86
N ALA A 394 -5.97 -1.87 31.69
CA ALA A 394 -6.71 -2.53 32.76
C ALA A 394 -5.84 -3.40 33.69
N GLY A 395 -4.53 -3.50 33.46
CA GLY A 395 -3.65 -4.39 34.23
C GLY A 395 -3.97 -5.87 34.04
N ALA A 396 -4.63 -6.23 32.93
CA ALA A 396 -5.19 -7.56 32.72
C ALA A 396 -4.18 -8.64 32.27
N VAL A 397 -2.89 -8.28 32.21
CA VAL A 397 -1.82 -9.13 31.69
C VAL A 397 -0.83 -9.44 32.81
N THR A 398 -0.63 -10.72 33.09
CA THR A 398 0.44 -11.20 33.99
C THR A 398 1.47 -11.99 33.19
N LEU A 399 2.76 -11.83 33.53
CA LEU A 399 3.87 -12.49 32.86
C LEU A 399 4.58 -13.44 33.82
N GLU A 400 4.79 -14.68 33.37
CA GLU A 400 5.49 -15.75 34.08
C GLU A 400 6.50 -16.42 33.13
N GLY A 401 7.73 -15.92 33.08
CA GLY A 401 8.76 -16.43 32.18
C GLY A 401 8.35 -16.33 30.71
N ALA A 402 8.21 -17.47 30.02
CA ALA A 402 7.74 -17.55 28.62
C ALA A 402 6.21 -17.55 28.48
N LEU A 403 5.46 -17.62 29.58
CA LEU A 403 4.00 -17.61 29.59
C LEU A 403 3.49 -16.21 29.91
N GLY A 404 2.45 -15.77 29.21
CA GLY A 404 1.64 -14.62 29.55
C GLY A 404 0.20 -15.06 29.75
N THR A 405 -0.44 -14.57 30.80
CA THR A 405 -1.85 -14.81 31.10
C THR A 405 -2.61 -13.50 30.90
N VAL A 406 -3.68 -13.55 30.11
CA VAL A 406 -4.54 -12.38 29.83
C VAL A 406 -5.95 -12.70 30.28
N THR A 407 -6.46 -11.92 31.24
CA THR A 407 -7.81 -12.07 31.78
C THR A 407 -8.75 -11.09 31.08
N ALA A 408 -9.72 -11.59 30.32
CA ALA A 408 -10.72 -10.74 29.68
C ALA A 408 -11.69 -10.14 30.71
N GLU A 409 -12.44 -9.11 30.31
CA GLU A 409 -13.42 -8.43 31.17
C GLU A 409 -14.51 -9.37 31.72
N ASP A 410 -14.83 -10.43 30.97
CA ASP A 410 -15.79 -11.48 31.35
C ASP A 410 -15.18 -12.55 32.27
N GLY A 411 -13.93 -12.38 32.71
CA GLY A 411 -13.18 -13.32 33.55
C GLY A 411 -12.55 -14.48 32.79
N HIS A 412 -12.74 -14.58 31.46
CA HIS A 412 -12.14 -15.65 30.68
C HIS A 412 -10.63 -15.48 30.56
N VAL A 413 -9.88 -16.57 30.79
CA VAL A 413 -8.42 -16.55 30.80
C VAL A 413 -7.84 -17.08 29.50
N HIS A 414 -7.01 -16.27 28.84
CA HIS A 414 -6.25 -16.66 27.67
C HIS A 414 -4.77 -16.81 28.00
N ARG A 415 -4.16 -17.90 27.54
CA ARG A 415 -2.73 -18.16 27.68
C ARG A 415 -2.02 -17.78 26.39
N VAL A 416 -0.96 -17.00 26.51
CA VAL A 416 -0.06 -16.63 25.42
C VAL A 416 1.30 -17.22 25.73
N ARG A 417 1.86 -18.00 24.80
CA ARG A 417 3.20 -18.56 24.96
C ARG A 417 4.15 -17.86 24.00
N ASP A 418 5.31 -17.48 24.52
CA ASP A 418 6.42 -16.94 23.77
C ASP A 418 7.47 -18.02 23.52
N GLU A 419 7.65 -18.41 22.27
CA GLU A 419 8.70 -19.32 21.84
C GLU A 419 9.67 -18.54 20.95
N ALA A 420 10.78 -18.07 21.53
CA ALA A 420 11.82 -17.29 20.84
C ALA A 420 11.28 -16.08 20.06
N GLY A 421 10.36 -15.31 20.65
CA GLY A 421 9.76 -14.11 20.06
C GLY A 421 8.49 -14.40 19.23
N VAL A 422 8.20 -15.67 18.93
CA VAL A 422 6.98 -16.09 18.26
C VAL A 422 5.90 -16.36 19.30
N LEU A 423 4.87 -15.51 19.31
CA LEU A 423 3.75 -15.64 20.23
C LEU A 423 2.67 -16.56 19.68
N SER A 424 2.22 -17.51 20.48
CA SER A 424 1.02 -18.32 20.25
C SER A 424 -0.03 -18.04 21.33
N CYS A 425 -1.32 -18.23 21.04
CA CYS A 425 -2.39 -17.90 21.98
C CYS A 425 -3.49 -18.97 22.02
N SER A 426 -4.13 -19.17 23.16
CA SER A 426 -5.26 -20.11 23.31
C SER A 426 -6.60 -19.60 22.74
N CYS A 427 -6.66 -18.37 22.21
CA CYS A 427 -7.92 -17.79 21.74
C CYS A 427 -8.35 -18.31 20.36
N VAL A 428 -9.65 -18.17 20.06
CA VAL A 428 -10.28 -18.60 18.79
C VAL A 428 -9.60 -17.97 17.56
N TRP A 429 -9.16 -16.71 17.67
CA TRP A 429 -8.44 -16.05 16.56
C TRP A 429 -7.16 -16.80 16.20
N TRP A 430 -6.35 -17.17 17.20
CA TRP A 430 -5.13 -17.92 16.97
C TRP A 430 -5.42 -19.34 16.48
N ALA A 431 -6.41 -20.01 17.09
CA ALA A 431 -6.83 -21.34 16.65
C ALA A 431 -7.19 -21.37 15.16
N LYS A 432 -7.87 -20.33 14.68
CA LYS A 432 -8.31 -20.20 13.28
C LYS A 432 -7.19 -19.77 12.32
N TYR A 433 -6.34 -18.83 12.70
CA TYR A 433 -5.42 -18.17 11.76
C TYR A 433 -3.94 -18.45 12.00
N ARG A 434 -3.54 -18.89 13.20
CA ARG A 434 -2.15 -19.24 13.56
C ARG A 434 -1.12 -18.20 13.09
N GLY A 435 -1.42 -16.91 13.30
CA GLY A 435 -0.58 -15.77 12.89
C GLY A 435 -0.75 -15.32 11.44
N GLY A 436 -1.38 -16.10 10.56
CA GLY A 436 -1.59 -15.75 9.14
C GLY A 436 -2.57 -14.60 8.85
N ARG A 437 -3.12 -13.97 9.90
CA ARG A 437 -3.86 -12.69 9.84
C ARG A 437 -3.37 -11.71 10.90
N GLY A 438 -2.09 -11.75 11.22
CA GLY A 438 -1.49 -10.94 12.28
C GLY A 438 -1.93 -11.39 13.68
N PRO A 439 -1.32 -10.79 14.73
CA PRO A 439 -1.53 -11.20 16.11
C PRO A 439 -2.96 -10.93 16.60
N CYS A 440 -3.41 -11.72 17.56
CA CYS A 440 -4.66 -11.44 18.29
C CYS A 440 -4.43 -10.33 19.33
N LYS A 441 -5.51 -9.75 19.87
CA LYS A 441 -5.43 -8.72 20.92
C LYS A 441 -4.63 -9.17 22.16
N HIS A 442 -4.70 -10.45 22.54
CA HIS A 442 -3.98 -10.99 23.71
C HIS A 442 -2.47 -11.10 23.46
N ALA A 443 -2.08 -11.63 22.30
CA ALA A 443 -0.68 -11.70 21.92
C ALA A 443 -0.06 -10.30 21.80
N LEU A 444 -0.80 -9.35 21.20
CA LEU A 444 -0.39 -7.94 21.18
C LEU A 444 -0.22 -7.36 22.59
N ALA A 445 -1.18 -7.56 23.49
CA ALA A 445 -1.11 -7.04 24.85
C ALA A 445 0.09 -7.62 25.62
N VAL A 446 0.33 -8.94 25.53
CA VAL A 446 1.52 -9.58 26.12
C VAL A 446 2.81 -9.03 25.54
N ARG A 447 2.86 -8.78 24.23
CA ARG A 447 4.02 -8.18 23.56
C ARG A 447 4.30 -6.77 24.07
N MET A 448 3.28 -5.94 24.23
CA MET A 448 3.40 -4.57 24.77
C MET A 448 3.98 -4.61 26.19
N VAL A 449 3.43 -5.43 27.09
CA VAL A 449 3.91 -5.52 28.48
C VAL A 449 5.34 -6.07 28.56
N ARG A 450 5.69 -7.07 27.74
CA ARG A 450 7.08 -7.59 27.67
C ARG A 450 8.07 -6.52 27.24
N ARG A 451 7.72 -5.69 26.24
CA ARG A 451 8.56 -4.58 25.78
C ARG A 451 8.73 -3.50 26.86
N GLY A 452 7.64 -3.09 27.51
CA GLY A 452 7.70 -2.14 28.63
C GLY A 452 8.59 -2.62 29.77
N ALA A 453 8.46 -3.90 30.16
CA ALA A 453 9.31 -4.49 31.20
C ALA A 453 10.79 -4.53 30.81
N ALA A 454 11.11 -4.77 29.53
CA ALA A 454 12.49 -4.75 29.04
C ALA A 454 13.08 -3.32 29.02
N ALA A 455 12.29 -2.32 28.61
CA ALA A 455 12.70 -0.90 28.63
C ALA A 455 12.99 -0.41 30.06
N GLU A 456 12.16 -0.79 31.04
CA GLU A 456 12.39 -0.49 32.46
C GLU A 456 13.67 -1.15 33.01
N GLN A 457 13.99 -2.37 32.56
CA GLN A 457 15.21 -3.09 32.96
C GLN A 457 16.47 -2.44 32.36
N ASN A 458 16.45 -2.06 31.08
CA ASN A 458 17.55 -1.34 30.44
C ASN A 458 17.79 0.02 31.09
N THR A 459 16.73 0.79 31.38
CA THR A 459 16.84 2.09 32.05
C THR A 459 17.47 1.95 33.45
N LYS A 460 17.09 0.91 34.21
CA LYS A 460 17.69 0.62 35.51
C LYS A 460 19.16 0.20 35.40
N GLN A 461 19.54 -0.57 34.37
CA GLN A 461 20.94 -0.95 34.14
C GLN A 461 21.82 0.24 33.74
N ASP A 462 21.35 1.13 32.87
CA ASP A 462 22.09 2.34 32.49
C ASP A 462 22.27 3.30 33.68
N THR A 463 21.23 3.49 34.49
CA THR A 463 21.32 4.32 35.72
C THR A 463 22.33 3.73 36.72
N THR A 464 22.42 2.40 36.81
CA THR A 464 23.37 1.71 37.70
C THR A 464 24.80 1.79 37.15
N GLN A 465 25.00 1.70 35.83
CA GLN A 465 26.32 1.85 35.21
C GLN A 465 26.86 3.29 35.31
N ASP A 466 26.01 4.30 35.19
CA ASP A 466 26.41 5.70 35.39
C ASP A 466 26.78 5.98 36.85
N MET A 467 26.06 5.41 37.83
CA MET A 467 26.46 5.51 39.23
C MET A 467 27.81 4.83 39.53
N VAL A 468 28.10 3.67 38.93
CA VAL A 468 29.40 2.98 39.10
C VAL A 468 30.54 3.75 38.44
N ARG A 469 30.29 4.52 37.37
CA ARG A 469 31.30 5.39 36.73
C ARG A 469 31.65 6.62 37.56
N VAL A 470 30.71 7.16 38.35
CA VAL A 470 30.97 8.33 39.22
C VAL A 470 31.81 7.96 40.44
N ASP A 471 31.68 6.74 40.97
CA ASP A 471 32.44 6.28 42.16
C ASP A 471 33.86 5.76 41.85
N GLY A 472 34.24 5.61 40.58
CA GLY A 472 35.59 5.16 40.18
C GLY A 472 36.65 6.26 40.12
N GLY A 473 36.29 7.50 40.47
CA GLY A 473 37.09 8.71 40.23
C GLY A 473 37.74 9.36 41.44
N VAL A 474 38.02 8.65 42.54
CA VAL A 474 38.97 9.14 43.57
C VAL A 474 39.70 7.97 44.21
N ARG A 475 40.92 7.70 43.75
CA ARG A 475 42.12 7.56 44.59
C ARG A 475 43.39 7.57 43.75
#